data_AF-F0ZYS2-F1
#
_entry.id   AF-F0ZYS2-F1
#
_cell.length_a   1.000
_cell.length_b   1.000
_cell.length_c   1.000
_cell.angle_alpha   90.00
_cell.angle_beta   90.00
_cell.angle_gamma   90.00
#
_symmetry.space_group_name_H-M   'P 1'
#
loop_
_entity.id
_entity.type
_entity.pdbx_description
1 polymer ?
#
loop_
_entity_poly.entity_id
_entity_poly.type
_entity_poly.pdbx_seq_one_letter_code
_entity_poly.pdbx_strand_id
1 'polypeptide(L)'
;METDNKNNFLINKTKININNCGDSTPKQNNNDQLKKKYPSLHHYFPNTSDLLVKKICSWVIDDQKSCRGVSKPEKSLSKNMEAGVYEILEIVLNYITQDLKESEVFLVISVYFANKYVEKVGIRQSQILWLILISCILSLKMFSDSNKINLDIIEKRFLIDAKHIGKMEIQFLSNIDYNLYLEESSITAFLTCIFIDYKINCQSKLDMIQNLFSQIESIKTGSE
;
A
#
# COMPACT_ATOMS: atom_id res chain seq x y z
N MET A 1 37.27 -5.57 23.07
CA MET A 1 37.27 -7.04 23.14
C MET A 1 35.99 -7.42 23.87
N GLU A 2 34.98 -8.09 23.36
CA GLU A 2 34.60 -8.81 22.12
C GLU A 2 33.04 -8.88 22.22
N THR A 3 32.27 -8.31 21.29
CA THR A 3 31.46 -9.00 20.23
C THR A 3 30.59 -10.18 20.67
N ASP A 4 29.28 -10.08 20.40
CA ASP A 4 28.41 -11.07 19.72
C ASP A 4 26.93 -10.79 20.09
N ASN A 5 26.10 -10.14 19.27
CA ASN A 5 25.55 -10.52 17.96
C ASN A 5 24.89 -11.90 17.93
N LYS A 6 23.55 -11.96 18.10
CA LYS A 6 22.67 -13.05 17.66
C LYS A 6 21.28 -12.50 17.34
N ASN A 7 21.18 -11.84 16.18
CA ASN A 7 19.95 -11.87 15.37
C ASN A 7 19.88 -13.24 14.69
N ASN A 8 18.83 -14.02 14.93
CA ASN A 8 18.34 -15.00 13.96
C ASN A 8 16.98 -15.61 14.33
N PHE A 9 16.05 -15.46 13.39
CA PHE A 9 15.12 -16.47 12.88
C PHE A 9 14.10 -17.12 13.83
N LEU A 10 12.82 -16.83 13.58
CA LEU A 10 11.81 -17.90 13.48
C LEU A 10 10.65 -17.49 12.53
N ILE A 11 10.92 -17.48 11.22
CA ILE A 11 9.87 -17.65 10.21
C ILE A 11 9.76 -19.15 9.97
N ASN A 12 8.67 -19.75 10.43
CA ASN A 12 8.24 -21.13 10.19
C ASN A 12 6.82 -21.23 10.76
N LYS A 13 5.77 -21.73 10.14
CA LYS A 13 5.56 -22.61 8.99
C LYS A 13 4.10 -22.40 8.59
N THR A 14 3.80 -22.21 7.32
CA THR A 14 2.49 -22.63 6.79
C THR A 14 2.72 -23.35 5.48
N LYS A 15 2.27 -24.60 5.47
CA LYS A 15 2.60 -25.64 4.50
C LYS A 15 2.05 -25.27 3.12
N ILE A 16 2.93 -25.19 2.13
CA ILE A 16 2.57 -25.22 0.71
C ILE A 16 2.29 -26.69 0.37
N ASN A 17 1.04 -27.00 0.03
CA ASN A 17 0.66 -28.27 -0.57
C ASN A 17 0.52 -28.04 -2.08
N ILE A 18 1.49 -28.54 -2.84
CA ILE A 18 1.44 -28.60 -4.31
C ILE A 18 1.01 -30.02 -4.66
N ASN A 19 -0.13 -30.16 -5.34
CA ASN A 19 -0.37 -31.24 -6.29
C ASN A 19 -1.54 -30.91 -7.24
N ASN A 20 -1.15 -30.67 -8.49
CA ASN A 20 -1.67 -31.13 -9.78
C ASN A 20 -3.12 -30.87 -10.28
N CYS A 21 -3.08 -30.44 -11.55
CA CYS A 21 -3.78 -30.95 -12.75
C CYS A 21 -4.88 -30.06 -13.32
N GLY A 22 -4.82 -29.95 -14.65
CA GLY A 22 -5.40 -28.86 -15.42
C GLY A 22 -6.91 -28.92 -15.55
N ASP A 23 -7.48 -27.74 -15.80
CA ASP A 23 -8.53 -27.61 -16.80
C ASP A 23 -8.60 -26.15 -17.28
N SER A 24 -8.59 -26.00 -18.60
CA SER A 24 -8.69 -24.72 -19.30
C SER A 24 -10.08 -24.11 -19.09
N THR A 25 -10.16 -23.07 -18.27
CA THR A 25 -11.35 -22.22 -18.12
C THR A 25 -10.98 -20.73 -18.25
N PRO A 26 -11.93 -19.88 -18.70
CA PRO A 26 -11.63 -18.57 -19.25
C PRO A 26 -11.12 -17.61 -18.17
N LYS A 27 -10.24 -16.69 -18.57
CA LYS A 27 -9.61 -15.65 -17.73
C LYS A 27 -10.64 -14.87 -16.89
N GLN A 28 -11.03 -15.40 -15.74
CA GLN A 28 -11.73 -14.64 -14.70
C GLN A 28 -10.75 -13.61 -14.15
N ASN A 29 -11.16 -12.34 -14.22
CA ASN A 29 -10.36 -11.18 -13.87
C ASN A 29 -9.73 -11.33 -12.47
N ASN A 30 -8.42 -11.14 -12.37
CA ASN A 30 -7.69 -11.15 -11.08
C ASN A 30 -8.31 -10.19 -10.04
N ASN A 31 -8.97 -9.13 -10.49
CA ASN A 31 -9.72 -8.22 -9.63
C ASN A 31 -10.87 -8.90 -8.87
N ASP A 32 -11.52 -9.89 -9.46
CA ASP A 32 -12.62 -10.60 -8.80
C ASP A 32 -12.11 -11.57 -7.73
N GLN A 33 -10.87 -12.05 -7.85
CA GLN A 33 -10.22 -12.86 -6.81
C GLN A 33 -9.75 -12.00 -5.63
N LEU A 34 -9.19 -10.82 -5.88
CA LEU A 34 -8.79 -9.88 -4.83
C LEU A 34 -10.00 -9.34 -4.06
N LYS A 35 -11.12 -9.06 -4.76
CA LYS A 35 -12.41 -8.71 -4.15
C LYS A 35 -12.92 -9.73 -3.16
N LYS A 36 -12.78 -11.01 -3.48
CA LYS A 36 -13.16 -12.10 -2.57
C LYS A 36 -12.19 -12.23 -1.38
N LYS A 37 -10.91 -11.91 -1.58
CA LYS A 37 -9.87 -12.07 -0.56
C LYS A 37 -9.83 -10.91 0.46
N TYR A 38 -10.12 -9.69 0.03
CA TYR A 38 -10.07 -8.47 0.85
C TYR A 38 -11.42 -7.73 0.80
N PRO A 39 -12.47 -8.31 1.42
CA PRO A 39 -13.84 -7.85 1.24
C PRO A 39 -14.08 -6.46 1.85
N SER A 40 -13.47 -6.15 2.99
CA SER A 40 -13.73 -4.89 3.71
C SER A 40 -13.14 -3.72 2.94
N LEU A 41 -11.90 -3.83 2.48
CA LEU A 41 -11.25 -2.78 1.70
C LEU A 41 -12.01 -2.45 0.42
N HIS A 42 -12.52 -3.47 -0.28
CA HIS A 42 -13.30 -3.24 -1.50
C HIS A 42 -14.73 -2.76 -1.21
N HIS A 43 -15.32 -3.11 -0.06
CA HIS A 43 -16.61 -2.59 0.37
C HIS A 43 -16.55 -1.08 0.61
N TYR A 44 -15.56 -0.62 1.38
CA TYR A 44 -15.41 0.79 1.74
C TYR A 44 -14.74 1.63 0.63
N PHE A 45 -13.87 1.03 -0.20
CA PHE A 45 -13.11 1.72 -1.25
C PHE A 45 -13.20 1.00 -2.61
N PRO A 46 -14.38 0.90 -3.23
CA PRO A 46 -14.60 0.07 -4.42
C PRO A 46 -13.79 0.51 -5.65
N ASN A 47 -13.50 1.81 -5.76
CA ASN A 47 -12.77 2.39 -6.90
C ASN A 47 -11.41 2.98 -6.52
N THR A 48 -11.08 3.01 -5.22
CA THR A 48 -9.92 3.74 -4.69
C THR A 48 -8.87 2.80 -4.10
N SER A 49 -9.27 1.60 -3.66
CA SER A 49 -8.36 0.59 -3.09
C SER A 49 -7.16 0.28 -4.00
N ASP A 50 -7.41 -0.02 -5.28
CA ASP A 50 -6.35 -0.29 -6.26
C ASP A 50 -5.39 0.90 -6.44
N LEU A 51 -5.91 2.13 -6.35
CA LEU A 51 -5.11 3.34 -6.50
C LEU A 51 -4.25 3.60 -5.25
N LEU A 52 -4.79 3.35 -4.06
CA LEU A 52 -4.05 3.43 -2.81
C LEU A 52 -2.92 2.38 -2.78
N VAL A 53 -3.21 1.15 -3.20
CA VAL A 53 -2.21 0.09 -3.29
C VAL A 53 -1.08 0.49 -4.23
N LYS A 54 -1.40 0.97 -5.44
CA LYS A 54 -0.39 1.44 -6.40
C LYS A 54 0.43 2.60 -5.84
N LYS A 55 -0.20 3.54 -5.15
CA LYS A 55 0.49 4.66 -4.50
C LYS A 55 1.46 4.16 -3.45
N ILE A 56 1.04 3.26 -2.55
CA ILE A 56 1.90 2.69 -1.51
C ILE A 56 3.05 1.88 -2.12
N CYS A 57 2.78 1.12 -3.18
CA CYS A 57 3.83 0.39 -3.89
C CYS A 57 4.90 1.31 -4.49
N SER A 58 4.53 2.53 -4.87
CA SER A 58 5.49 3.52 -5.39
C SER A 58 6.42 4.14 -4.34
N TRP A 59 6.12 3.97 -3.05
CA TRP A 59 6.92 4.53 -1.97
C TRP A 59 8.25 3.82 -1.76
N VAL A 60 8.36 2.57 -2.21
CA VAL A 60 9.55 1.77 -1.95
C VAL A 60 10.67 2.19 -2.88
N ILE A 61 11.79 2.55 -2.28
CA ILE A 61 13.02 2.85 -3.01
C ILE A 61 13.59 1.52 -3.52
N ASP A 62 13.71 1.39 -4.84
CA ASP A 62 14.43 0.26 -5.45
C ASP A 62 15.94 0.42 -5.21
N ASP A 63 16.50 -0.32 -4.25
CA ASP A 63 17.96 -0.42 -4.06
C ASP A 63 18.69 -0.86 -5.35
N GLN A 64 17.99 -1.49 -6.29
CA GLN A 64 18.57 -1.98 -7.54
C GLN A 64 18.80 -0.91 -8.63
N LYS A 65 18.28 0.32 -8.47
CA LYS A 65 18.47 1.38 -9.48
C LYS A 65 19.85 2.07 -9.43
N SER A 66 20.73 1.69 -8.51
CA SER A 66 22.08 2.25 -8.41
C SER A 66 23.12 1.62 -9.37
N CYS A 67 22.74 0.65 -10.21
CA CYS A 67 23.67 0.04 -11.17
C CYS A 67 23.13 0.09 -12.61
N ARG A 68 23.69 1.03 -13.38
CA ARG A 68 23.86 1.07 -14.85
C ARG A 68 22.85 0.29 -15.72
N GLY A 69 22.06 1.05 -16.48
CA GLY A 69 21.75 0.73 -17.88
C GLY A 69 20.84 -0.47 -18.14
N VAL A 70 19.57 -0.17 -18.46
CA VAL A 70 18.64 -1.03 -19.20
C VAL A 70 18.32 -2.38 -18.54
N SER A 71 17.36 -2.38 -17.63
CA SER A 71 16.38 -3.47 -17.53
C SER A 71 15.06 -2.93 -16.98
N LYS A 72 13.96 -3.28 -17.67
CA LYS A 72 12.58 -2.92 -17.33
C LYS A 72 12.21 -3.45 -15.94
N PRO A 73 11.33 -2.79 -15.18
CA PRO A 73 10.81 -3.38 -13.95
C PRO A 73 9.99 -4.63 -14.32
N GLU A 74 10.43 -5.74 -13.77
CA GLU A 74 9.87 -7.07 -13.91
C GLU A 74 8.44 -7.09 -13.34
N LYS A 75 7.44 -7.37 -14.19
CA LYS A 75 6.00 -7.38 -13.85
C LYS A 75 5.60 -8.41 -12.77
N SER A 76 6.51 -9.27 -12.32
CA SER A 76 6.25 -10.31 -11.32
C SER A 76 6.47 -9.83 -9.88
N LEU A 77 7.44 -8.94 -9.65
CA LEU A 77 7.74 -8.41 -8.31
C LEU A 77 6.63 -7.50 -7.79
N SER A 78 5.99 -6.72 -8.69
CA SER A 78 4.92 -5.79 -8.30
C SER A 78 3.70 -6.51 -7.72
N LYS A 79 3.35 -7.70 -8.24
CA LYS A 79 2.10 -8.39 -7.85
C LYS A 79 2.14 -8.93 -6.42
N ASN A 80 3.27 -9.50 -6.01
CA ASN A 80 3.43 -10.01 -4.64
C ASN A 80 3.43 -8.87 -3.63
N MET A 81 4.03 -7.74 -4.00
CA MET A 81 4.02 -6.54 -3.18
C MET A 81 2.62 -5.94 -3.08
N GLU A 82 1.91 -5.79 -4.20
CA GLU A 82 0.52 -5.31 -4.23
C GLU A 82 -0.37 -6.16 -3.32
N ALA A 83 -0.29 -7.49 -3.41
CA ALA A 83 -1.04 -8.39 -2.53
C ALA A 83 -0.70 -8.20 -1.04
N GLY A 84 0.59 -8.00 -0.72
CA GLY A 84 1.01 -7.68 0.64
C GLY A 84 0.48 -6.32 1.13
N VAL A 85 0.43 -5.31 0.26
CA VAL A 85 -0.15 -4.00 0.58
C VAL A 85 -1.67 -4.09 0.76
N TYR A 86 -2.39 -4.86 -0.07
CA TYR A 86 -3.82 -5.13 0.16
C TYR A 86 -4.06 -5.74 1.54
N GLU A 87 -3.25 -6.72 1.93
CA GLU A 87 -3.36 -7.35 3.25
C GLU A 87 -3.10 -6.37 4.39
N ILE A 88 -2.07 -5.53 4.26
CA ILE A 88 -1.77 -4.48 5.25
C ILE A 88 -2.95 -3.52 5.39
N LEU A 89 -3.50 -3.02 4.27
CA LEU A 89 -4.63 -2.10 4.29
C LEU A 89 -5.88 -2.73 4.88
N GLU A 90 -6.16 -4.00 4.57
CA GLU A 90 -7.29 -4.74 5.14
C GLU A 90 -7.13 -4.91 6.68
N ILE A 91 -5.93 -5.26 7.16
CA ILE A 91 -5.65 -5.42 8.59
C ILE A 91 -5.88 -4.11 9.35
N VAL A 92 -5.36 -3.00 8.81
CA VAL A 92 -5.50 -1.67 9.41
C VAL A 92 -6.95 -1.18 9.34
N LEU A 93 -7.63 -1.39 8.21
CA LEU A 93 -9.05 -1.04 8.07
C LEU A 93 -9.95 -1.80 9.05
N ASN A 94 -9.68 -3.09 9.23
CA ASN A 94 -10.40 -3.91 10.22
C ASN A 94 -10.11 -3.44 11.64
N TYR A 95 -8.90 -3.00 11.94
CA TYR A 95 -8.60 -2.38 13.24
C TYR A 95 -9.43 -1.09 13.46
N ILE A 96 -9.49 -0.20 12.47
CA ILE A 96 -10.28 1.04 12.54
C ILE A 96 -11.78 0.74 12.71
N THR A 97 -12.34 -0.14 11.90
CA THR A 97 -13.80 -0.33 11.80
C THR A 97 -14.33 -1.32 12.84
N GLN A 98 -13.64 -2.42 13.13
CA GLN A 98 -14.12 -3.46 14.03
C GLN A 98 -13.70 -3.21 15.47
N ASP A 99 -12.43 -2.89 15.71
CA ASP A 99 -11.92 -2.76 17.08
C ASP A 99 -12.23 -1.37 17.64
N LEU A 100 -12.02 -0.31 16.85
CA LEU A 100 -12.24 1.07 17.31
C LEU A 100 -13.63 1.61 16.99
N LYS A 101 -14.34 1.01 16.02
CA LYS A 101 -15.65 1.49 15.53
C LYS A 101 -15.58 2.95 15.08
N GLU A 102 -14.56 3.27 14.31
CA GLU A 102 -14.31 4.58 13.72
C GLU A 102 -14.55 4.55 12.21
N SER A 103 -14.65 5.73 11.59
CA SER A 103 -14.85 5.82 10.14
C SER A 103 -13.64 5.31 9.36
N GLU A 104 -13.92 4.61 8.27
CA GLU A 104 -12.98 4.20 7.23
C GLU A 104 -12.14 5.36 6.68
N VAL A 105 -12.63 6.62 6.75
CA VAL A 105 -11.91 7.81 6.31
C VAL A 105 -10.54 7.95 7.01
N PHE A 106 -10.42 7.46 8.24
CA PHE A 106 -9.14 7.44 8.95
C PHE A 106 -8.06 6.66 8.20
N LEU A 107 -8.40 5.63 7.43
CA LEU A 107 -7.42 4.92 6.61
C LEU A 107 -6.81 5.85 5.55
N VAL A 108 -7.64 6.67 4.90
CA VAL A 108 -7.18 7.61 3.87
C VAL A 108 -6.29 8.69 4.48
N ILE A 109 -6.70 9.24 5.63
CA ILE A 109 -5.90 10.22 6.39
C ILE A 109 -4.56 9.61 6.80
N SER A 110 -4.57 8.35 7.25
CA SER A 110 -3.35 7.61 7.60
C SER A 110 -2.41 7.46 6.40
N VAL A 111 -2.94 7.10 5.23
CA VAL A 111 -2.14 6.97 4.01
C VAL A 111 -1.61 8.33 3.55
N TYR A 112 -2.36 9.42 3.74
CA TYR A 112 -1.91 10.78 3.46
C TYR A 112 -0.72 11.20 4.32
N PHE A 113 -0.80 11.02 5.65
CA PHE A 113 0.33 11.36 6.53
C PHE A 113 1.53 10.43 6.32
N ALA A 114 1.29 9.16 6.02
CA ALA A 114 2.35 8.23 5.62
C ALA A 114 3.04 8.71 4.33
N ASN A 115 2.28 9.24 3.36
CA ASN A 115 2.85 9.83 2.15
C ASN A 115 3.75 11.04 2.48
N LYS A 116 3.30 11.95 3.36
CA LYS A 116 4.14 13.08 3.83
C LYS A 116 5.46 12.61 4.44
N TYR A 117 5.41 11.53 5.23
CA TYR A 117 6.62 10.93 5.79
C TYR A 117 7.55 10.40 4.70
N VAL A 118 7.00 9.63 3.75
CA VAL A 118 7.78 9.03 2.65
C VAL A 118 8.44 10.09 1.78
N GLU A 119 7.76 11.19 1.50
CA GLU A 119 8.32 12.28 0.68
C GLU A 119 9.57 12.92 1.32
N LYS A 120 9.72 12.85 2.64
CA LYS A 120 10.88 13.39 3.35
C LYS A 120 12.00 12.37 3.57
N VAL A 121 11.64 11.14 3.92
CA VAL A 121 12.61 10.14 4.42
C VAL A 121 12.85 9.01 3.42
N GLY A 122 11.84 8.68 2.61
CA GLY A 122 11.79 7.42 1.89
C GLY A 122 11.61 6.21 2.81
N ILE A 123 11.26 5.05 2.24
CA ILE A 123 11.08 3.82 3.00
C ILE A 123 11.51 2.57 2.22
N ARG A 124 11.77 1.50 2.97
CA ARG A 124 11.92 0.13 2.47
C ARG A 124 10.59 -0.63 2.58
N GLN A 125 10.43 -1.68 1.77
CA GLN A 125 9.21 -2.50 1.75
C GLN A 125 8.84 -3.07 3.13
N SER A 126 9.83 -3.50 3.92
CA SER A 126 9.61 -4.05 5.27
C SER A 126 9.04 -3.07 6.29
N GLN A 127 9.04 -1.77 5.97
CA GLN A 127 8.58 -0.70 6.87
C GLN A 127 7.13 -0.28 6.60
N ILE A 128 6.50 -0.73 5.51
CA ILE A 128 5.18 -0.25 5.07
C ILE A 128 4.10 -0.47 6.14
N LEU A 129 4.01 -1.68 6.71
CA LEU A 129 3.01 -1.98 7.73
C LEU A 129 3.13 -1.04 8.93
N TRP A 130 4.35 -0.90 9.47
CA TRP A 130 4.61 -0.06 10.63
C TRP A 130 4.36 1.42 10.35
N LEU A 131 4.71 1.89 9.15
CA LEU A 131 4.45 3.27 8.74
C LEU A 131 2.94 3.57 8.68
N ILE A 132 2.16 2.69 8.04
CA ILE A 132 0.71 2.88 7.92
C ILE A 132 0.06 2.77 9.30
N LEU A 133 0.49 1.82 10.13
CA LEU A 133 -0.04 1.64 11.48
C LEU A 133 0.23 2.86 12.37
N ILE A 134 1.47 3.36 12.40
CA ILE A 134 1.81 4.50 13.26
C ILE A 134 1.11 5.78 12.79
N SER A 135 1.01 5.96 11.47
CA SER A 135 0.24 7.05 10.88
C SER A 135 -1.24 6.97 11.24
N CYS A 136 -1.80 5.75 11.29
CA CYS A 136 -3.17 5.51 11.73
C CYS A 136 -3.38 5.86 13.20
N ILE A 137 -2.50 5.41 14.08
CA ILE A 137 -2.59 5.73 15.51
C ILE A 137 -2.55 7.24 15.71
N LEU A 138 -1.61 7.95 15.05
CA LEU A 138 -1.52 9.41 15.13
C LEU A 138 -2.76 10.11 14.57
N SER A 139 -3.27 9.66 13.42
CA SER A 139 -4.47 10.23 12.81
C SER A 139 -5.68 10.11 13.75
N LEU A 140 -5.84 8.94 14.38
CA LEU A 140 -6.92 8.73 15.35
C LEU A 140 -6.71 9.57 16.62
N LYS A 141 -5.49 9.69 17.15
CA LYS A 141 -5.22 10.52 18.33
C LYS A 141 -5.54 12.00 18.10
N MET A 142 -5.32 12.48 16.88
CA MET A 142 -5.45 13.89 16.54
C MET A 142 -6.85 14.29 16.09
N PHE A 143 -7.56 13.42 15.39
CA PHE A 143 -8.81 13.76 14.70
C PHE A 143 -10.02 12.92 15.12
N SER A 144 -9.84 11.87 15.95
CA SER A 144 -10.98 11.14 16.51
C SER A 144 -11.35 11.72 17.87
N ASP A 145 -12.61 12.08 18.03
CA ASP A 145 -13.16 12.56 19.32
C ASP A 145 -13.35 11.44 20.34
N SER A 146 -13.18 10.18 19.93
CA SER A 146 -13.62 9.04 20.73
C SER A 146 -12.63 8.61 21.80
N ASN A 147 -11.36 9.05 21.73
CA ASN A 147 -10.27 8.64 22.64
C ASN A 147 -10.17 7.11 22.85
N LYS A 148 -10.67 6.30 21.92
CA LYS A 148 -10.77 4.84 22.06
C LYS A 148 -9.46 4.08 21.86
N ILE A 149 -8.35 4.78 21.63
CA ILE A 149 -7.07 4.12 21.37
C ILE A 149 -6.55 3.48 22.65
N ASN A 150 -6.74 2.17 22.75
CA ASN A 150 -6.18 1.35 23.80
C ASN A 150 -4.91 0.66 23.30
N LEU A 151 -3.77 1.03 23.88
CA LEU A 151 -2.46 0.47 23.52
C LEU A 151 -2.42 -1.05 23.74
N ASP A 152 -3.08 -1.58 24.77
CA ASP A 152 -3.10 -3.04 25.05
C ASP A 152 -3.73 -3.84 23.90
N ILE A 153 -4.73 -3.26 23.21
CA ILE A 153 -5.37 -3.88 22.05
C ILE A 153 -4.40 -3.90 20.87
N ILE A 154 -3.67 -2.79 20.67
CA ILE A 154 -2.66 -2.68 19.61
C ILE A 154 -1.51 -3.67 19.88
N GLU A 155 -1.02 -3.74 21.12
CA GLU A 155 0.07 -4.65 21.49
C GLU A 155 -0.31 -6.11 21.18
N LYS A 156 -1.52 -6.52 21.56
CA LYS A 156 -2.01 -7.88 21.32
C LYS A 156 -2.22 -8.17 19.83
N ARG A 157 -2.77 -7.22 19.09
CA ARG A 157 -3.12 -7.42 17.67
C ARG A 157 -1.90 -7.41 16.76
N PHE A 158 -0.94 -6.52 17.02
CA PHE A 158 0.24 -6.33 16.17
C PHE A 158 1.52 -6.92 16.77
N LEU A 159 1.45 -7.55 17.94
CA LEU A 159 2.58 -8.19 18.63
C LEU A 159 3.76 -7.22 18.80
N ILE A 160 3.46 -6.00 19.27
CA ILE A 160 4.42 -4.91 19.43
C ILE A 160 4.28 -4.27 20.80
N ASP A 161 5.38 -3.94 21.46
CA ASP A 161 5.34 -3.27 22.77
C ASP A 161 4.89 -1.82 22.65
N ALA A 162 4.09 -1.33 23.59
CA ALA A 162 3.62 0.05 23.69
C ALA A 162 4.77 1.05 23.80
N LYS A 163 5.87 0.65 24.46
CA LYS A 163 7.11 1.45 24.49
C LYS A 163 7.69 1.64 23.09
N HIS A 164 7.58 0.63 22.23
CA HIS A 164 8.04 0.72 20.86
C HIS A 164 7.10 1.58 20.02
N ILE A 165 5.79 1.46 20.22
CA ILE A 165 4.79 2.36 19.61
C ILE A 165 5.12 3.82 19.92
N GLY A 166 5.30 4.18 21.20
CA GLY A 166 5.63 5.55 21.58
C GLY A 166 6.92 6.09 20.94
N LYS A 167 7.95 5.24 20.79
CA LYS A 167 9.18 5.62 20.07
C LYS A 167 8.92 5.87 18.57
N MET A 168 8.13 5.00 17.94
CA MET A 168 7.75 5.18 16.53
C MET A 168 6.90 6.43 16.33
N GLU A 169 6.02 6.78 17.25
CA GLU A 169 5.22 8.02 17.18
C GLU A 169 6.13 9.25 17.19
N ILE A 170 7.05 9.33 18.16
CA ILE A 170 7.99 10.45 18.28
C ILE A 170 8.85 10.56 17.01
N GLN A 171 9.36 9.43 16.52
CA GLN A 171 10.17 9.40 15.30
C GLN A 171 9.37 9.83 14.07
N PHE A 172 8.12 9.38 13.94
CA PHE A 172 7.24 9.77 12.84
C PHE A 172 7.00 11.27 12.85
N LEU A 173 6.60 11.82 14.01
CA LEU A 173 6.32 13.25 14.18
C LEU A 173 7.55 14.11 13.90
N SER A 174 8.70 13.72 14.43
CA SER A 174 9.99 14.35 14.13
C SER A 174 10.25 14.42 12.63
N ASN A 175 10.03 13.32 11.90
CA ASN A 175 10.32 13.24 10.48
C ASN A 175 9.35 14.05 9.60
N ILE A 176 8.15 14.37 10.10
CA ILE A 176 7.21 15.27 9.41
C ILE A 176 7.26 16.70 9.95
N ASP A 177 8.25 17.05 10.77
CA ASP A 177 8.36 18.34 11.47
C ASP A 177 7.11 18.70 12.28
N TYR A 178 6.48 17.69 12.88
CA TYR A 178 5.21 17.81 13.63
C TYR A 178 4.06 18.43 12.81
N ASN A 179 4.18 18.46 11.48
CA ASN A 179 3.16 19.04 10.61
C ASN A 179 1.99 18.07 10.39
N LEU A 180 1.13 18.01 11.41
CA LEU A 180 -0.14 17.29 11.39
C LEU A 180 -1.30 18.17 10.94
N TYR A 181 -1.05 19.35 10.37
CA TYR A 181 -2.13 20.19 9.87
C TYR A 181 -2.85 19.48 8.71
N LEU A 182 -4.18 19.45 8.82
CA LEU A 182 -5.05 18.78 7.87
C LEU A 182 -6.22 19.67 7.50
N GLU A 183 -6.26 20.05 6.23
CA GLU A 183 -7.45 20.61 5.60
C GLU A 183 -8.11 19.54 4.72
N GLU A 184 -9.44 19.60 4.61
CA GLU A 184 -10.19 18.76 3.68
C GLU A 184 -9.67 18.91 2.23
N SER A 185 -9.35 20.15 1.84
CA SER A 185 -8.73 20.51 0.55
C SER A 185 -7.48 19.67 0.25
N SER A 186 -6.67 19.39 1.28
CA SER A 186 -5.41 18.65 1.17
C SER A 186 -5.65 17.16 0.92
N ILE A 187 -6.68 16.58 1.56
CA ILE A 187 -7.08 15.19 1.32
C ILE A 187 -7.66 15.04 -0.09
N THR A 188 -8.53 15.96 -0.50
CA THR A 188 -9.08 15.97 -1.86
C THR A 188 -7.97 16.06 -2.90
N ALA A 189 -7.04 17.03 -2.73
CA ALA A 189 -5.90 17.17 -3.63
C ALA A 189 -5.05 15.89 -3.70
N PHE A 190 -4.77 15.27 -2.55
CA PHE A 190 -4.02 14.01 -2.49
C PHE A 190 -4.70 12.88 -3.27
N LEU A 191 -6.00 12.66 -3.06
CA LEU A 191 -6.78 11.65 -3.78
C LEU A 191 -6.86 11.95 -5.28
N THR A 192 -7.02 13.23 -5.65
CA THR A 192 -7.02 13.68 -7.05
C THR A 192 -5.67 13.41 -7.71
N CYS A 193 -4.55 13.71 -7.05
CA CYS A 193 -3.21 13.40 -7.56
C CYS A 193 -3.05 11.90 -7.81
N ILE A 194 -3.40 11.06 -6.83
CA ILE A 194 -3.38 9.59 -6.99
C ILE A 194 -4.23 9.15 -8.19
N PHE A 195 -5.43 9.71 -8.33
CA PHE A 195 -6.33 9.36 -9.41
C PHE A 195 -5.75 9.75 -10.78
N ILE A 196 -5.18 10.94 -10.91
CA ILE A 196 -4.54 11.41 -12.14
C ILE A 196 -3.34 10.51 -12.48
N ASP A 197 -2.47 10.26 -11.50
CA ASP A 197 -1.23 9.50 -11.67
C ASP A 197 -1.47 8.07 -12.15
N TYR A 198 -2.48 7.40 -11.60
CA TYR A 198 -2.67 5.96 -11.83
C TYR A 198 -3.85 5.62 -12.74
N LYS A 199 -4.84 6.49 -12.89
CA LYS A 199 -6.00 6.26 -13.77
C LYS A 199 -5.83 6.95 -15.11
N ILE A 200 -5.54 8.25 -15.12
CA ILE A 200 -5.44 9.03 -16.37
C ILE A 200 -4.13 8.70 -17.10
N ASN A 201 -3.01 8.65 -16.37
CA ASN A 201 -1.71 8.41 -16.99
C ASN A 201 -1.52 6.97 -17.52
N CYS A 202 -2.32 6.02 -17.02
CA CYS A 202 -2.40 4.66 -17.56
C CYS A 202 -3.32 4.59 -18.79
N GLN A 203 -4.44 5.32 -18.77
CA GLN A 203 -5.39 5.35 -19.87
C GLN A 203 -4.78 6.04 -21.10
N SER A 204 -4.13 7.20 -20.93
CA SER A 204 -3.51 7.92 -22.06
C SER A 204 -2.40 7.11 -22.75
N LYS A 205 -1.64 6.31 -21.99
CA LYS A 205 -0.62 5.41 -22.54
C LYS A 205 -1.24 4.23 -23.29
N LEU A 206 -2.35 3.67 -22.79
CA LEU A 206 -3.09 2.62 -23.50
C LEU A 206 -3.74 3.15 -24.78
N ASP A 207 -4.34 4.34 -24.72
CA ASP A 207 -4.96 4.99 -25.88
C ASP A 207 -3.91 5.33 -26.94
N MET A 208 -2.72 5.78 -26.54
CA MET A 208 -1.59 6.02 -27.44
C MET A 208 -1.05 4.72 -28.07
N ILE A 209 -0.99 3.63 -27.31
CA ILE A 209 -0.60 2.30 -27.81
C ILE A 209 -1.65 1.75 -28.78
N GLN A 210 -2.95 1.90 -28.48
CA GLN A 210 -4.03 1.49 -29.37
C GLN A 210 -4.01 2.28 -30.69
N ASN A 211 -3.78 3.59 -30.62
CA ASN A 211 -3.58 4.41 -31.81
C ASN A 211 -2.39 3.96 -32.66
N LEU A 212 -1.27 3.59 -32.02
CA LEU A 212 -0.12 3.02 -32.74
C LEU A 212 -0.45 1.68 -33.40
N PHE A 213 -1.20 0.81 -32.72
CA PHE A 213 -1.62 -0.47 -33.31
C PHE A 213 -2.54 -0.28 -34.51
N SER A 214 -3.52 0.62 -34.43
CA SER A 214 -4.41 0.95 -35.56
C SER A 214 -3.65 1.53 -36.76
N GLN A 215 -2.63 2.36 -36.52
CA GLN A 215 -1.75 2.86 -37.59
C GLN A 215 -0.95 1.74 -38.26
N ILE A 216 -0.37 0.82 -37.47
CA ILE A 216 0.40 -0.32 -38.00
C ILE A 216 -0.50 -1.27 -38.82
N GLU A 217 -1.73 -1.52 -38.40
CA GLU A 217 -2.69 -2.33 -39.16
C GLU A 217 -3.08 -1.67 -40.48
N SER A 218 -3.29 -0.34 -40.49
CA SER A 218 -3.59 0.40 -41.72
C SER A 218 -2.46 0.39 -42.76
N ILE A 219 -1.20 0.31 -42.31
CA ILE A 219 -0.03 0.22 -43.20
C ILE A 219 0.07 -1.18 -43.82
N LYS A 220 -0.30 -2.23 -43.08
CA LYS A 220 -0.28 -3.61 -43.58
C LYS A 220 -1.37 -3.89 -44.62
N THR A 221 -2.52 -3.23 -44.53
CA THR A 221 -3.64 -3.44 -45.47
C THR A 221 -3.57 -2.55 -46.72
N GLY A 222 -2.73 -1.52 -46.74
CA GLY A 222 -2.51 -0.63 -47.90
C GLY A 222 -1.36 -1.03 -48.82
N SER A 223 -0.84 -2.26 -48.71
CA SER A 223 0.33 -2.76 -49.46
C SER A 223 -0.02 -3.75 -50.59
N GLU A 224 -1.26 -3.75 -51.08
CA GLU A 224 -1.71 -4.52 -52.25
C GLU A 224 -1.91 -3.63 -53.49
#